data_AF-A0A2N2JJU2-F1
#
_entry.id   AF-A0A2N2JJU2-F1
#
_cell.length_a   1.000
_cell.length_b   1.000
_cell.length_c   1.000
_cell.angle_alpha   90.00
_cell.angle_beta   90.00
_cell.angle_gamma   90.00
#
_symmetry.space_group_name_H-M   'P 1'
#
loop_
_entity.id
_entity.type
_entity.pdbx_description
1 polymer ?
#
loop_
_entity_poly.entity_id
_entity_poly.type
_entity_poly.pdbx_seq_one_letter_code
_entity_poly.pdbx_strand_id
1 'polypeptide(L)'
;MACGQVPNHTMGLALNGQSCFDCHGDRYLATTDPDHVALGYPTTCEACHTTSAWTPASASNHDFWPLTGGHTVPPRTCESCHADGYVGTPTQCVGCHRADYDATTDPNHATSG
;
A
#
# COMPACT_ATOMS: atom_id res chain seq x y z
N MET A 1 1.38 -12.26 29.82
CA MET A 1 1.58 -10.94 29.18
C MET A 1 0.29 -10.59 28.48
N ALA A 2 -0.41 -9.54 28.89
CA ALA A 2 -1.66 -9.12 28.23
C ALA A 2 -1.35 -8.18 27.08
N CYS A 3 -2.11 -8.32 25.98
CA CYS A 3 -2.04 -7.43 24.83
C CYS A 3 -2.21 -5.95 25.28
N GLY A 4 -1.34 -5.05 24.80
CA GLY A 4 -1.49 -3.60 25.04
C GLY A 4 -0.87 -3.04 26.33
N GLN A 5 -0.04 -3.79 27.06
CA GLN A 5 0.62 -3.28 28.27
C GLN A 5 1.87 -2.41 28.02
N VAL A 6 2.31 -2.24 26.77
CA VAL A 6 3.41 -1.33 26.41
C VAL A 6 3.01 -0.45 25.22
N PRO A 7 2.94 0.88 25.37
CA PRO A 7 2.97 1.78 24.22
C PRO A 7 4.31 1.58 23.51
N ASN A 8 4.30 1.32 22.19
CA ASN A 8 5.51 1.05 21.40
C ASN A 8 6.30 -0.17 21.92
N HIS A 9 5.81 -1.40 21.69
CA HIS A 9 6.64 -2.58 21.92
C HIS A 9 7.93 -2.46 21.09
N THR A 10 9.06 -2.30 21.77
CA THR A 10 10.39 -2.36 21.18
C THR A 10 10.72 -3.81 20.85
N MET A 11 11.09 -4.07 19.61
CA MET A 11 11.62 -5.35 19.17
C MET A 11 12.83 -5.70 20.05
N GLY A 12 12.67 -6.65 20.98
CA GLY A 12 13.74 -7.00 21.93
C GLY A 12 13.27 -7.79 23.16
N LEU A 13 11.99 -7.70 23.53
CA LEU A 13 11.39 -8.62 24.48
C LEU A 13 10.66 -9.72 23.71
N ALA A 14 11.09 -10.97 23.89
CA ALA A 14 10.38 -12.11 23.33
C ALA A 14 8.90 -12.02 23.73
N LEU A 15 8.00 -12.13 22.76
CA LEU A 15 6.54 -12.10 22.95
C LEU A 15 6.00 -13.30 23.77
N ASN A 16 6.87 -14.02 24.50
CA ASN A 16 6.57 -15.24 25.23
C ASN A 16 5.78 -16.26 24.39
N GLY A 17 6.10 -16.35 23.10
CA GLY A 17 5.43 -17.25 22.15
C GLY A 17 4.17 -16.71 21.48
N GLN A 18 3.70 -15.51 21.81
CA GLN A 18 2.55 -14.89 21.15
C GLN A 18 2.95 -14.22 19.83
N SER A 19 2.11 -14.34 18.80
CA SER A 19 2.24 -13.65 17.52
C SER A 19 1.56 -12.28 17.53
N CYS A 20 1.87 -11.43 16.55
CA CYS A 20 1.14 -10.18 16.32
C CYS A 20 -0.37 -10.43 16.17
N PHE A 21 -0.74 -11.47 15.43
CA PHE A 21 -2.15 -11.81 15.16
C PHE A 21 -2.91 -12.21 16.43
N ASP A 22 -2.27 -12.87 17.39
CA ASP A 22 -2.94 -13.26 18.63
C ASP A 22 -3.48 -12.06 19.43
N CYS A 23 -2.83 -10.90 19.31
CA CYS A 23 -3.24 -9.65 19.96
C CYS A 23 -3.90 -8.64 19.03
N HIS A 24 -3.63 -8.71 17.73
CA HIS A 24 -4.09 -7.75 16.72
C HIS A 24 -4.97 -8.39 15.64
N GLY A 25 -5.50 -9.59 15.88
CA GLY A 25 -6.39 -10.30 14.97
C GLY A 25 -7.63 -9.48 14.61
N ASP A 26 -8.25 -8.80 15.58
CA ASP A 26 -9.38 -7.91 15.32
C ASP A 26 -9.01 -6.77 14.37
N ARG A 27 -7.78 -6.24 14.45
CA ARG A 27 -7.30 -5.21 13.50
C ARG A 27 -7.09 -5.80 12.11
N TYR A 28 -6.51 -6.99 12.03
CA TYR A 28 -6.36 -7.70 10.76
C TYR A 28 -7.72 -7.92 10.08
N LEU A 29 -8.74 -8.33 10.85
CA LEU A 29 -10.10 -8.55 10.34
C LEU A 29 -10.86 -7.26 9.99
N ALA A 30 -10.49 -6.13 10.61
CA ALA A 30 -11.18 -4.85 10.43
C ALA A 30 -10.54 -3.94 9.36
N THR A 31 -9.32 -4.23 8.89
CA THR A 31 -8.69 -3.46 7.82
C THR A 31 -9.42 -3.69 6.50
N THR A 32 -9.88 -2.60 5.86
CA THR A 32 -10.59 -2.66 4.57
C THR A 32 -9.80 -2.10 3.39
N ASP A 33 -8.66 -1.45 3.65
CA ASP A 33 -7.83 -0.85 2.59
C ASP A 33 -6.33 -0.88 2.94
N PRO A 34 -5.54 -1.76 2.30
CA PRO A 34 -6.02 -2.91 1.53
C PRO A 34 -6.70 -3.94 2.45
N ASP A 35 -7.82 -4.54 2.02
CA ASP A 35 -8.51 -5.58 2.82
C ASP A 35 -7.63 -6.83 2.94
N HIS A 36 -7.08 -7.06 4.13
CA HIS A 36 -6.14 -8.15 4.37
C HIS A 36 -6.80 -9.53 4.23
N VAL A 37 -8.07 -9.66 4.60
CA VAL A 37 -8.81 -10.92 4.54
C VAL A 37 -9.18 -11.23 3.09
N ALA A 38 -9.77 -10.26 2.40
CA ALA A 38 -10.22 -10.44 1.02
C ALA A 38 -9.05 -10.70 0.05
N LEU A 39 -7.89 -10.11 0.31
CA LEU A 39 -6.67 -10.32 -0.48
C LEU A 39 -5.83 -11.52 -0.02
N GLY A 40 -6.20 -12.17 1.09
CA GLY A 40 -5.51 -13.36 1.59
C GLY A 40 -4.09 -13.10 2.08
N TYR A 41 -3.82 -11.92 2.64
CA TYR A 41 -2.50 -11.62 3.19
C TYR A 41 -2.18 -12.47 4.42
N PRO A 42 -0.91 -12.85 4.64
CA PRO A 42 -0.54 -13.72 5.75
C PRO A 42 -0.67 -12.99 7.10
N THR A 43 -0.79 -13.77 8.17
CA THR A 43 -0.79 -13.26 9.55
C THR A 43 0.61 -13.01 10.11
N THR A 44 1.66 -13.28 9.32
CA THR A 44 3.05 -12.88 9.59
C THR A 44 3.22 -11.40 9.26
N CYS A 45 2.78 -10.54 10.18
CA CYS A 45 2.71 -9.09 9.98
C CYS A 45 4.06 -8.47 9.60
N GLU A 46 5.16 -9.02 10.11
CA GLU A 46 6.53 -8.56 9.92
C GLU A 46 7.04 -8.74 8.49
N ALA A 47 6.34 -9.51 7.66
CA ALA A 47 6.65 -9.62 6.23
C ALA A 47 6.46 -8.27 5.50
N CYS A 48 5.61 -7.38 6.03
CA CYS A 48 5.22 -6.13 5.39
C CYS A 48 5.28 -4.93 6.35
N HIS A 49 5.04 -5.13 7.65
CA HIS A 49 4.98 -4.05 8.63
C HIS A 49 6.17 -4.10 9.58
N THR A 50 6.63 -2.93 10.00
CA THR A 50 7.61 -2.83 11.09
C THR A 50 6.99 -2.05 12.25
N THR A 51 7.45 -2.32 13.47
CA THR A 51 6.96 -1.58 14.64
C THR A 51 7.38 -0.11 14.61
N SER A 52 8.44 0.23 13.88
CA SER A 52 8.93 1.60 13.69
C SER A 52 8.24 2.35 12.56
N ALA A 53 7.67 1.63 11.58
CA ALA A 53 6.96 2.17 10.43
C ALA A 53 5.87 1.17 10.04
N TRP A 54 4.71 1.31 10.69
CA TRP A 54 3.56 0.43 10.45
C TRP A 54 2.83 0.81 9.17
N THR A 55 2.70 2.11 8.88
CA THR A 55 2.05 2.65 7.68
C THR A 55 2.94 3.71 7.02
N PRO A 56 3.11 3.67 5.70
CA PRO A 56 2.75 2.56 4.81
C PRO A 56 3.57 1.30 5.12
N ALA A 57 3.02 0.14 4.78
CA ALA A 57 3.78 -1.10 4.82
C ALA A 57 4.96 -1.02 3.83
N SER A 58 6.02 -1.79 4.07
CA SER A 58 7.15 -1.93 3.13
C SER A 58 6.79 -2.76 1.89
N ALA A 59 5.62 -3.42 1.89
CA ALA A 59 5.14 -4.19 0.76
C ALA A 59 4.76 -3.29 -0.42
N SER A 60 5.60 -3.31 -1.45
CA SER A 60 5.43 -2.55 -2.69
C SER A 60 5.37 -3.49 -3.90
N ASN A 61 4.35 -4.35 -3.98
CA ASN A 61 4.14 -5.13 -5.20
C ASN A 61 3.60 -4.21 -6.31
N HIS A 62 4.48 -3.90 -7.27
CA HIS A 62 4.18 -3.11 -8.45
C HIS A 62 4.50 -3.89 -9.73
N ASP A 63 4.47 -5.23 -9.70
CA ASP A 63 4.81 -6.06 -10.86
C ASP A 63 3.84 -5.82 -12.04
N PHE A 64 2.61 -5.41 -11.74
CA PHE A 64 1.58 -5.07 -12.72
C PHE A 64 1.58 -3.60 -13.15
N TRP A 65 2.23 -2.71 -12.38
CA TRP A 65 2.41 -1.30 -12.72
C TRP A 65 3.84 -0.86 -12.39
N PRO A 66 4.82 -1.20 -13.23
CA PRO A 66 6.22 -0.94 -12.92
C PRO A 66 6.51 0.55 -12.75
N LEU A 67 7.01 0.94 -11.58
CA LEU A 67 7.45 2.31 -11.30
C LEU A 67 8.78 2.58 -12.03
N THR A 68 8.67 2.94 -13.30
CA THR A 68 9.82 3.22 -14.18
C THR A 68 9.71 4.61 -14.82
N GLY A 69 10.81 5.09 -15.41
CA GLY A 69 10.86 6.37 -16.12
C GLY A 69 10.45 7.56 -15.25
N GLY A 70 9.48 8.36 -15.71
CA GLY A 70 9.01 9.56 -15.00
C GLY A 70 8.40 9.30 -13.61
N HIS A 71 8.02 8.06 -13.29
CA HIS A 71 7.51 7.70 -11.96
C HIS A 71 8.62 7.57 -10.90
N THR A 72 9.89 7.60 -11.30
CA THR A 72 11.03 7.47 -10.37
C THR A 72 11.79 8.78 -10.14
N VAL A 73 11.52 9.84 -10.92
CA VAL A 73 12.28 11.10 -10.86
C VAL A 73 11.36 12.33 -10.90
N PRO A 74 11.20 13.06 -9.77
CA PRO A 74 11.55 12.64 -8.41
C PRO A 74 10.77 11.38 -7.98
N PRO A 75 11.27 10.59 -7.02
CA PRO A 75 10.56 9.43 -6.50
C PRO A 75 9.18 9.83 -5.98
N ARG A 76 8.15 9.10 -6.41
CA ARG A 76 6.79 9.30 -5.91
C ARG A 76 6.65 8.66 -4.54
N THR A 77 5.93 9.34 -3.65
CA THR A 77 5.53 8.76 -2.37
C THR A 77 4.33 7.84 -2.58
N CYS A 78 4.04 6.95 -1.64
CA CYS A 78 2.89 6.04 -1.72
C CYS A 78 1.59 6.83 -1.96
N GLU A 79 1.43 7.95 -1.25
CA GLU A 79 0.27 8.83 -1.29
C GLU A 79 0.17 9.60 -2.61
N SER A 80 1.24 9.67 -3.41
CA SER A 80 1.20 10.33 -4.73
C SER A 80 0.23 9.63 -5.68
N CYS A 81 -0.03 8.34 -5.48
CA CYS A 81 -1.00 7.55 -6.24
C CYS A 81 -2.13 7.00 -5.37
N HIS A 82 -1.85 6.66 -4.10
CA HIS A 82 -2.78 6.04 -3.17
C HIS A 82 -3.43 7.05 -2.20
N ALA A 83 -3.72 8.26 -2.69
CA ALA A 83 -4.31 9.32 -1.86
C ALA A 83 -5.73 8.96 -1.34
N ASP A 84 -6.49 8.25 -2.16
CA ASP A 84 -7.85 7.79 -1.85
C ASP A 84 -7.89 6.33 -1.37
N GLY A 85 -6.71 5.77 -1.08
CA GLY A 85 -6.55 4.38 -0.67
C GLY A 85 -5.70 3.53 -1.62
N TYR A 86 -5.45 2.29 -1.22
CA TYR A 86 -4.63 1.33 -1.96
C TYR A 86 -5.43 0.47 -2.94
N VAL A 87 -6.75 0.44 -2.79
CA VAL A 87 -7.69 -0.16 -3.74
C VAL A 87 -8.20 0.88 -4.73
N GLY A 88 -8.32 0.49 -6.01
CA GLY A 88 -8.97 1.32 -7.04
C GLY A 88 -8.09 2.41 -7.66
N THR A 89 -6.80 2.47 -7.30
CA THR A 89 -5.84 3.37 -7.95
C THR A 89 -5.80 3.12 -9.46
N PRO A 90 -5.97 4.16 -10.31
CA PRO A 90 -5.97 3.98 -11.76
C PRO A 90 -4.66 3.36 -12.27
N THR A 91 -4.79 2.31 -13.09
CA THR A 91 -3.67 1.61 -13.75
C THR A 91 -3.57 1.94 -15.24
N GLN A 92 -4.31 2.93 -15.71
CA GLN A 92 -4.20 3.44 -17.07
C GLN A 92 -3.50 4.78 -17.05
N CYS A 93 -2.61 5.04 -18.02
CA CYS A 93 -1.83 6.28 -18.10
C CYS A 93 -2.73 7.53 -18.02
N VAL A 94 -3.86 7.52 -18.75
CA VAL A 94 -4.84 8.61 -18.80
C VAL A 94 -5.54 8.88 -17.46
N GLY A 95 -5.54 7.90 -16.54
CA GLY A 95 -6.13 8.06 -15.20
C GLY A 95 -5.45 9.16 -14.39
N CYS A 96 -4.15 9.40 -14.62
CA CYS A 96 -3.40 10.49 -14.00
C CYS A 96 -2.95 11.54 -15.03
N HIS A 97 -2.64 11.13 -16.26
CA HIS A 97 -2.14 12.00 -17.33
C HIS A 97 -3.24 12.44 -18.30
N ARG A 98 -4.42 12.82 -17.77
CA ARG A 98 -5.56 13.23 -18.59
C ARG A 98 -5.26 14.45 -19.45
N ALA A 99 -4.61 15.45 -18.87
CA ALA A 99 -4.25 16.68 -19.58
C ALA A 99 -3.30 16.39 -20.76
N ASP A 100 -2.28 15.57 -20.54
CA ASP A 100 -1.34 15.18 -21.61
C ASP A 100 -2.04 14.37 -22.71
N TYR A 101 -2.94 13.47 -22.30
CA TYR A 101 -3.75 12.68 -23.23
C TYR A 101 -4.62 13.57 -24.11
N ASP A 102 -5.35 14.52 -23.52
CA ASP A 102 -6.23 15.45 -24.23
C ASP A 102 -5.46 16.44 -25.11
N ALA A 103 -4.22 16.80 -24.73
CA ALA A 103 -3.37 17.72 -25.48
C ALA A 103 -2.63 17.07 -26.65
N THR A 104 -2.64 15.73 -26.77
CA THR A 104 -1.96 15.02 -27.86
C THR A 104 -2.69 15.27 -29.17
N THR A 105 -1.95 15.74 -30.19
CA THR A 105 -2.51 16.10 -31.51
C THR A 105 -2.17 15.11 -32.62
N ASP A 106 -1.28 14.14 -32.37
CA ASP A 106 -0.88 13.11 -33.33
C ASP A 106 -0.54 11.77 -32.66
N PRO A 107 -1.39 10.73 -32.77
CA PRO A 107 -2.78 10.82 -33.22
C PRO A 107 -3.61 11.68 -32.24
N ASN A 108 -4.56 12.46 -32.75
CA ASN A 108 -5.40 13.32 -31.91
C ASN A 108 -6.41 12.48 -31.14
N HIS A 109 -6.20 12.27 -29.84
CA HIS A 109 -7.10 11.45 -29.02
C HIS A 109 -8.48 12.07 -28.78
N ALA A 110 -8.62 13.41 -28.85
CA ALA A 110 -9.91 14.09 -28.67
C ALA A 110 -10.85 13.93 -29.86
N THR A 111 -10.31 13.70 -31.06
CA THR A 111 -11.10 13.57 -32.31
C THR A 111 -11.07 12.18 -32.92
N SER A 112 -10.34 11.22 -32.33
CA SER A 112 -10.18 9.85 -32.86
C SER A 112 -11.04 8.80 -32.13
N GLY A 113 -12.03 9.22 -31.35
CA GLY A 113 -13.00 8.35 -30.65
C GLY A 113 -14.25 8.08 -31.47
#